data_AF-A0A2C6AHN7-F1
#
_entry.id   AF-A0A2C6AHN7-F1
#
_cell.length_a   1.000
_cell.length_b   1.000
_cell.length_c   1.000
_cell.angle_alpha   90.00
_cell.angle_beta   90.00
_cell.angle_gamma   90.00
#
_symmetry.space_group_name_H-M   'P 1'
#
loop_
_entity.id
_entity.type
_entity.pdbx_description
1 polymer ?
#
loop_
_entity_poly.entity_id
_entity_poly.type
_entity_poly.pdbx_seq_one_letter_code
_entity_poly.pdbx_strand_id
1 'polypeptide(L)'
;MPARFGPEKSVLRVVAKSGIAGNDLDALYKDLRKLGVAVQTWDFGLGDLESTGNLETIIPHDFNGRRYPISRIMIDSVEGTDKISKTKKFLRTQELQEPLILSST
;
A
#
# COMPACT_ATOMS: atom_id res chain seq x y z
N MET A 1 29.81 11.31 30.81
CA MET A 1 29.40 12.12 29.64
C MET A 1 28.45 11.28 28.81
N PRO A 2 27.17 11.65 28.63
CA PRO A 2 26.28 10.86 27.78
C PRO A 2 26.47 11.22 26.30
N ALA A 3 26.38 10.21 25.44
CA ALA A 3 26.55 10.32 24.00
C ALA A 3 25.47 11.21 23.38
N ARG A 4 25.87 12.10 22.46
CA ARG A 4 24.96 12.90 21.64
C ARG A 4 24.33 12.01 20.58
N PHE A 5 23.04 11.71 20.70
CA PHE A 5 22.24 11.21 19.60
C PHE A 5 22.04 12.35 18.60
N GLY A 6 22.38 12.12 17.32
CA GLY A 6 21.94 12.98 16.22
C GLY A 6 20.42 12.98 16.10
N PRO A 7 19.80 13.80 15.22
CA PRO A 7 18.34 13.88 15.15
C PRO A 7 17.77 12.48 14.87
N GLU A 8 17.00 11.96 15.83
CA GLU A 8 16.35 10.66 15.67
C GLU A 8 15.49 10.69 14.41
N LYS A 9 15.64 9.67 13.56
CA LYS A 9 14.74 9.49 12.42
C LYS A 9 13.36 9.14 12.97
N SER A 10 12.45 10.10 12.99
CA SER A 10 11.05 9.83 13.31
C SER A 10 10.39 9.04 12.18
N VAL A 11 9.81 7.88 12.50
CA VAL A 11 9.06 7.05 11.55
C VAL A 11 7.56 7.21 11.83
N LEU A 12 6.82 7.69 10.83
CA LEU A 12 5.36 7.73 10.87
C LEU A 12 4.79 6.49 10.18
N ARG A 13 3.93 5.76 10.86
CA ARG A 13 3.17 4.66 10.25
C ARG A 13 1.92 5.24 9.58
N VAL A 14 1.65 4.82 8.35
CA VAL A 14 0.48 5.23 7.57
C VAL A 14 -0.33 4.00 7.20
N VAL A 15 -1.63 4.03 7.48
CA VAL A 15 -2.58 3.03 7.01
C VAL A 15 -3.22 3.52 5.72
N ALA A 16 -3.03 2.74 4.67
CA ALA A 16 -3.70 2.86 3.40
C ALA A 16 -5.11 2.26 3.49
N LYS A 17 -6.15 3.11 3.43
CA LYS A 17 -7.56 2.72 3.44
C LYS A 17 -8.11 2.75 2.00
N SER A 18 -8.76 1.65 1.58
CA SER A 18 -9.58 1.67 0.37
C SER A 18 -10.88 2.45 0.59
N GLY A 19 -11.36 3.10 -0.47
CA GLY A 19 -12.63 3.84 -0.46
C GLY A 19 -13.88 2.95 -0.42
N ILE A 20 -13.74 1.63 -0.39
CA ILE A 20 -14.88 0.71 -0.23
C ILE A 20 -15.52 0.96 1.13
N ALA A 21 -16.78 1.41 1.11
CA ALA A 21 -17.52 1.74 2.31
C ALA A 21 -17.89 0.47 3.09
N GLY A 22 -17.25 0.27 4.24
CA GLY A 22 -17.65 -0.69 5.27
C GLY A 22 -18.00 0.08 6.55
N ASN A 23 -19.17 -0.21 7.13
CA ASN A 23 -19.77 0.62 8.19
C ASN A 23 -19.00 0.63 9.53
N ASP A 24 -18.03 -0.27 9.76
CA ASP A 24 -17.32 -0.42 11.04
C ASP A 24 -15.88 0.12 11.07
N LEU A 25 -15.35 0.68 9.97
CA LEU A 25 -13.92 1.01 9.89
C LEU A 25 -13.57 2.38 10.51
N ASP A 26 -14.53 3.28 10.69
CA ASP A 26 -14.28 4.63 11.18
C ASP A 26 -13.85 4.68 12.66
N ALA A 27 -14.36 3.77 13.48
CA ALA A 27 -13.91 3.62 14.87
C ALA A 27 -12.44 3.13 14.92
N LEU A 28 -12.10 2.12 14.13
CA LEU A 28 -10.75 1.60 13.99
C LEU A 28 -9.75 2.69 13.59
N TYR A 29 -10.08 3.53 12.60
CA TYR A 29 -9.17 4.60 12.17
C TYR A 29 -8.99 5.69 13.23
N LYS A 30 -10.03 6.01 13.99
CA LYS A 30 -9.91 6.95 15.13
C LYS A 30 -8.97 6.40 16.18
N ASP A 31 -9.03 5.10 16.48
CA ASP A 31 -8.15 4.47 17.46
C ASP A 31 -6.71 4.37 16.96
N LEU A 32 -6.49 4.01 15.69
CA LEU A 32 -5.15 4.01 15.08
C LEU A 32 -4.49 5.40 15.13
N ARG A 33 -5.26 6.47 14.91
CA ARG A 33 -4.76 7.85 15.03
C ARG A 33 -4.32 8.19 16.46
N LYS A 34 -5.01 7.70 17.49
CA LYS A 34 -4.58 7.87 18.89
C LYS A 34 -3.25 7.16 19.18
N LEU A 35 -2.92 6.11 18.42
CA LEU A 35 -1.66 5.39 18.49
C LEU A 35 -0.54 6.02 17.63
N GLY A 36 -0.75 7.23 17.10
CA GLY A 36 0.22 7.94 16.27
C GLY A 36 0.33 7.41 14.84
N VAL A 37 -0.69 6.67 14.36
CA VAL A 37 -0.76 6.15 12.99
C VAL A 37 -1.60 7.11 12.13
N ALA A 38 -1.02 7.62 11.05
CA ALA A 38 -1.79 8.39 10.07
C ALA A 38 -2.66 7.46 9.22
N VAL A 39 -3.80 7.96 8.75
CA VAL A 39 -4.70 7.20 7.88
C VAL A 39 -4.89 7.98 6.59
N GLN A 40 -4.55 7.34 5.46
CA GLN A 40 -4.73 7.89 4.13
C GLN A 40 -5.80 7.08 3.40
N THR A 41 -6.86 7.75 3.00
CA THR A 41 -7.98 7.13 2.26
C THR A 41 -7.89 7.49 0.80
N TRP A 42 -8.15 6.54 -0.08
CA TRP A 42 -8.36 6.81 -1.49
C TRP A 42 -9.66 6.18 -1.98
N ASP A 43 -10.59 6.99 -2.48
CA ASP A 43 -11.78 6.50 -3.15
C ASP A 43 -11.65 6.76 -4.65
N PHE A 44 -11.74 5.68 -5.41
CA PHE A 44 -11.52 5.65 -6.84
C PHE A 44 -12.71 5.09 -7.62
N GLY A 45 -13.78 4.65 -6.93
CA GLY A 45 -15.04 4.23 -7.54
C GLY A 45 -14.99 3.00 -8.45
N LEU A 46 -14.06 2.06 -8.23
CA LEU A 46 -13.99 0.78 -8.99
C LEU A 46 -14.49 -0.44 -8.20
N GLY A 47 -15.24 -0.24 -7.11
CA GLY A 47 -15.82 -1.33 -6.32
C GLY A 47 -14.74 -2.26 -5.75
N ASP A 48 -14.99 -3.58 -5.77
CA ASP A 48 -14.12 -4.61 -5.18
C ASP A 48 -12.69 -4.61 -5.73
N LEU A 49 -12.45 -4.08 -6.94
CA LEU A 49 -11.10 -3.97 -7.49
C LEU A 49 -10.20 -3.03 -6.66
N GLU A 50 -10.78 -2.09 -5.91
CA GLU A 50 -10.03 -1.23 -4.96
C GLU A 50 -9.92 -1.85 -3.56
N SER A 51 -10.42 -3.06 -3.34
CA SER A 51 -10.28 -3.74 -2.05
C SER A 51 -8.81 -3.98 -1.76
N THR A 52 -8.37 -3.71 -0.53
CA THR A 52 -6.98 -3.95 -0.15
C THR A 52 -6.62 -5.44 -0.14
N GLY A 53 -7.59 -6.35 -0.21
CA GLY A 53 -7.31 -7.77 -0.47
C GLY A 53 -6.70 -8.04 -1.85
N ASN A 54 -6.82 -7.10 -2.79
CA ASN A 54 -6.17 -7.14 -4.11
C ASN A 54 -4.84 -6.39 -4.15
N LEU A 55 -4.31 -6.00 -2.97
CA LEU A 55 -3.05 -5.29 -2.80
C LEU A 55 -2.15 -6.08 -1.85
N GLU A 56 -1.16 -6.76 -2.40
CA GLU A 56 -0.24 -7.60 -1.64
C GLU A 56 1.21 -7.21 -1.89
N THR A 57 2.15 -7.82 -1.17
CA THR A 57 3.58 -7.61 -1.43
C THR A 57 4.37 -8.91 -1.50
N ILE A 58 5.31 -8.99 -2.43
CA ILE A 58 6.35 -10.02 -2.46
C ILE A 58 7.49 -9.56 -1.59
N ILE A 59 7.95 -10.40 -0.66
CA ILE A 59 9.14 -10.15 0.16
C ILE A 59 10.38 -9.79 -0.70
N PRO A 60 11.41 -9.13 -0.13
CA PRO A 60 12.65 -8.85 -0.85
C PRO A 60 13.23 -10.10 -1.50
N HIS A 61 13.63 -10.00 -2.76
CA HIS A 61 14.09 -11.14 -3.57
C HIS A 61 15.00 -10.71 -4.72
N ASP A 62 15.69 -11.69 -5.29
CA ASP A 62 16.43 -11.57 -6.55
C ASP A 62 15.68 -12.31 -7.66
N PHE A 63 15.51 -11.67 -8.81
CA PHE A 63 14.82 -12.27 -9.96
C PHE A 63 15.45 -11.81 -11.28
N ASN A 64 15.79 -12.75 -12.16
CA ASN A 64 16.40 -12.50 -13.47
C ASN A 64 17.59 -11.50 -13.44
N GLY A 65 18.50 -11.68 -12.46
CA GLY A 65 19.69 -10.83 -12.33
C GLY A 65 19.42 -9.43 -11.77
N ARG A 66 18.17 -9.11 -11.37
CA ARG A 66 17.81 -7.85 -10.72
C ARG A 66 17.47 -8.10 -9.25
N ARG A 67 18.04 -7.26 -8.37
CA ARG A 67 17.77 -7.26 -6.94
C ARG A 67 16.64 -6.30 -6.59
N TYR A 68 15.68 -6.79 -5.81
CA TYR A 68 14.59 -6.00 -5.22
C TYR A 68 14.81 -5.94 -3.71
N PRO A 69 15.59 -4.94 -3.21
CA PRO A 69 16.00 -4.88 -1.81
C PRO A 69 14.87 -4.52 -0.85
N ILE A 70 13.78 -4.00 -1.40
CA ILE A 70 12.50 -3.78 -0.73
C ILE A 70 11.43 -4.58 -1.45
N SER A 71 10.39 -4.96 -0.71
CA SER A 71 9.28 -5.75 -1.23
C SER A 71 8.71 -5.16 -2.52
N ARG A 72 8.17 -6.00 -3.42
CA ARG A 72 7.44 -5.54 -4.60
C ARG A 72 5.95 -5.56 -4.35
N ILE A 73 5.24 -4.56 -4.84
CA ILE A 73 3.78 -4.52 -4.76
C ILE A 73 3.18 -5.46 -5.80
N MET A 74 2.12 -6.17 -5.45
CA MET A 74 1.25 -6.93 -6.35
C MET A 74 -0.13 -6.26 -6.35
N ILE A 75 -0.63 -5.96 -7.54
CA ILE A 75 -1.95 -5.36 -7.75
C ILE A 75 -2.71 -6.21 -8.74
N ASP A 76 -3.96 -6.47 -8.42
CA ASP A 76 -4.83 -7.25 -9.27
C ASP A 76 -5.44 -6.46 -10.44
N SER A 77 -5.84 -7.18 -11.48
CA SER A 77 -6.52 -6.68 -12.67
C SER A 77 -7.52 -7.71 -13.18
N VAL A 78 -8.51 -7.24 -13.94
CA VAL A 78 -9.56 -8.10 -14.49
C VAL A 78 -9.11 -8.64 -15.85
N GLU A 79 -9.05 -9.97 -16.00
CA GLU A 79 -8.61 -10.68 -17.21
C GLU A 79 -9.38 -10.21 -18.44
N GLY A 80 -8.66 -10.09 -19.55
CA GLY A 80 -9.25 -9.67 -20.82
C GLY A 80 -9.75 -8.22 -20.84
N THR A 81 -9.43 -7.41 -19.82
CA THR A 81 -9.80 -5.99 -19.77
C THR A 81 -8.62 -5.10 -19.36
N ASP A 82 -8.71 -3.82 -19.69
CA ASP A 82 -7.77 -2.79 -19.20
C ASP A 82 -8.13 -2.28 -17.79
N LYS A 83 -9.06 -2.95 -17.08
CA LYS A 83 -9.49 -2.53 -15.74
C LYS A 83 -8.46 -2.95 -14.71
N ILE A 84 -7.78 -1.95 -14.15
CA ILE A 84 -6.79 -2.09 -13.08
C ILE A 84 -7.17 -1.10 -11.97
N SER A 85 -6.89 -1.45 -10.71
CA SER A 85 -7.05 -0.53 -9.58
C SER A 85 -6.37 0.82 -9.86
N LYS A 86 -7.07 1.92 -9.62
CA LYS A 86 -6.51 3.29 -9.75
C LYS A 86 -5.46 3.57 -8.69
N THR A 87 -5.46 2.82 -7.58
CA THR A 87 -4.39 2.83 -6.57
C THR A 87 -3.02 2.51 -7.19
N LYS A 88 -2.97 1.78 -8.32
CA LYS A 88 -1.74 1.55 -9.10
C LYS A 88 -0.96 2.83 -9.39
N LYS A 89 -1.63 3.92 -9.81
CA LYS A 89 -0.93 5.16 -10.17
C LYS A 89 -0.25 5.76 -8.95
N PHE A 90 -0.94 5.77 -7.81
CA PHE A 90 -0.40 6.28 -6.56
C PHE A 90 0.83 5.46 -6.11
N LEU A 91 0.74 4.13 -6.13
CA LEU A 91 1.81 3.23 -5.71
C LEU A 91 3.01 3.27 -6.65
N ARG A 92 2.80 3.33 -7.97
CA ARG A 92 3.88 3.50 -8.95
C ARG A 92 4.64 4.80 -8.74
N THR A 93 3.95 5.87 -8.34
CA THR A 93 4.56 7.19 -8.09
C THR A 93 5.49 7.18 -6.86
N GLN A 94 5.42 6.16 -6.00
CA GLN A 94 6.35 6.03 -4.88
C GLN A 94 7.75 5.57 -5.32
N GLU A 95 7.89 5.01 -6.52
CA GLU A 95 9.17 4.59 -7.16
C GLU A 95 10.00 3.53 -6.43
N LEU A 96 9.65 3.21 -5.18
CA LEU A 96 10.38 2.30 -4.31
C LEU A 96 10.03 0.84 -4.59
N GLN A 97 8.75 0.51 -4.64
CA GLN A 97 8.27 -0.87 -4.76
C GLN A 97 7.61 -1.07 -6.11
N GLU A 98 8.41 -1.39 -7.14
CA GLU A 98 7.94 -1.57 -8.52
C GLU A 98 6.73 -2.52 -8.59
N PRO A 99 5.52 -2.01 -8.92
CA PRO A 99 4.31 -2.83 -8.89
C PRO A 99 4.28 -3.86 -10.02
N LEU A 100 3.89 -5.08 -9.67
CA LEU A 100 3.48 -6.15 -10.58
C LEU A 100 1.96 -6.13 -10.73
N ILE A 101 1.51 -6.29 -11.96
CA ILE A 101 0.08 -6.40 -12.27
C ILE A 101 -0.20 -7.86 -12.58
N LEU A 102 -1.13 -8.44 -11.84
CA LEU A 102 -1.57 -9.81 -12.03
C LEU A 102 -3.00 -9.82 -12.56
N SER A 103 -3.36 -10.90 -13.24
CA SER A 103 -4.74 -11.17 -13.64
C SER A 103 -5.26 -12.31 -12.76
N SER A 104 -6.34 -12.10 -12.00
CA SER A 104 -6.88 -13.10 -11.07
C SER A 104 -8.18 -13.77 -11.50
N THR A 105 -8.75 -13.38 -12.63
CA THR A 105 -9.97 -13.98 -13.23
C THR A 105 -9.64 -14.85 -14.41
#